data_AF-A0A9K3KD75-F1
#
_entry.id   AF-A0A9K3KD75-F1
#
_cell.length_a   1.000
_cell.length_b   1.000
_cell.length_c   1.000
_cell.angle_alpha   90.00
_cell.angle_beta   90.00
_cell.angle_gamma   90.00
#
_symmetry.space_group_name_H-M   'P 1'
#
loop_
_entity.id
_entity.type
_entity.pdbx_description
1 polymer ?
#
loop_
_entity_poly.entity_id
_entity_poly.type
_entity_poly.pdbx_seq_one_letter_code
_entity_poly.pdbx_strand_id
1 'polypeptide(L)'
;MTDGRESDNASTSTSTSTPAIRMITKEELAKHIGTGEGEESAIWLSVLGEVYDVTTGAGYYAQGSSYGAFSGTDCSVCFVSGIFTKEEGDKETSEIPSEQIPALMDWRNFYAGHETYKFVGYLLDDRFYNEHGKPTRKMLEFRERVIVAMEEAAVRKAEREKKREELKRKRAEEKKNKENLAAAAKR
;
A
#
# COMPACT_ATOMS: atom_id res chain seq x y z
N MET A 1 -42.32 35.31 40.78
CA MET A 1 -40.98 35.87 40.59
C MET A 1 -39.97 34.80 40.94
N THR A 2 -39.05 34.54 40.01
CA THR A 2 -37.70 33.95 40.14
C THR A 2 -37.56 32.58 40.78
N ASP A 3 -37.23 31.52 40.03
CA ASP A 3 -35.95 31.19 39.35
C ASP A 3 -34.95 30.46 40.25
N GLY A 4 -34.23 29.52 39.63
CA GLY A 4 -32.93 29.01 40.06
C GLY A 4 -32.97 27.53 40.45
N ARG A 5 -32.44 26.57 39.66
CA ARG A 5 -31.00 26.29 39.44
C ARG A 5 -30.24 26.20 40.77
N GLU A 6 -29.34 25.26 41.02
CA GLU A 6 -28.36 24.52 40.22
C GLU A 6 -27.84 23.43 41.19
N SER A 7 -27.68 22.18 40.74
CA SER A 7 -26.38 21.57 40.37
C SER A 7 -25.44 21.31 41.55
N ASP A 8 -25.03 20.06 41.71
CA ASP A 8 -23.65 19.61 41.48
C ASP A 8 -23.56 18.12 41.90
N ASN A 9 -23.52 17.19 40.95
CA ASN A 9 -22.38 16.79 40.12
C ASN A 9 -21.30 16.07 40.92
N ALA A 10 -21.20 14.75 40.70
CA ALA A 10 -19.93 14.08 40.45
C ALA A 10 -20.17 12.59 40.11
N SER A 11 -20.42 12.30 38.84
CA SER A 11 -20.06 11.00 38.27
C SER A 11 -19.19 11.26 37.06
N THR A 12 -17.89 11.39 37.34
CA THR A 12 -16.83 11.45 36.34
C THR A 12 -16.72 10.09 35.66
N SER A 13 -17.44 9.92 34.55
CA SER A 13 -17.22 8.80 33.64
C SER A 13 -16.05 9.13 32.74
N THR A 14 -14.84 8.73 33.15
CA THR A 14 -13.68 8.64 32.26
C THR A 14 -13.94 7.55 31.22
N SER A 15 -14.38 7.95 30.02
CA SER A 15 -14.49 7.08 28.85
C SER A 15 -13.13 6.92 28.18
N THR A 16 -12.47 5.79 28.40
CA THR A 16 -11.35 5.34 27.57
C THR A 16 -11.90 4.88 26.22
N SER A 17 -12.00 5.81 25.26
CA SER A 17 -12.35 5.51 23.86
C SER A 17 -11.14 4.89 23.15
N THR A 18 -11.17 3.58 22.90
CA THR A 18 -10.41 3.02 21.76
C THR A 18 -10.77 3.85 20.52
N PRO A 19 -9.81 4.34 19.72
CA PRO A 19 -10.16 5.09 18.52
C PRO A 19 -11.00 4.20 17.62
N ALA A 20 -12.23 4.65 17.33
CA ALA A 20 -13.12 3.94 16.44
C ALA A 20 -12.45 3.85 15.06
N ILE A 21 -12.23 2.64 14.57
CA ILE A 21 -11.74 2.40 13.23
C ILE A 21 -12.76 2.99 12.25
N ARG A 22 -12.34 3.92 11.39
CA ARG A 22 -13.21 4.51 10.38
C ARG A 22 -13.37 3.53 9.22
N MET A 23 -14.62 3.18 8.93
CA MET A 23 -14.99 2.45 7.72
C MET A 23 -15.43 3.45 6.65
N ILE A 24 -14.96 3.24 5.43
CA ILE A 24 -15.17 4.14 4.29
C ILE A 24 -15.84 3.32 3.19
N THR A 25 -16.96 3.80 2.63
CA THR A 25 -17.61 3.10 1.52
C THR A 25 -16.94 3.44 0.19
N LYS A 26 -17.18 2.66 -0.86
CA LYS A 26 -16.71 2.97 -2.21
C LYS A 26 -17.22 4.33 -2.69
N GLU A 27 -18.47 4.66 -2.36
CA GLU A 27 -19.10 5.93 -2.73
C GLU A 27 -18.49 7.11 -1.98
N GLU A 28 -18.11 6.92 -0.70
CA GLU A 28 -17.40 7.94 0.07
C GLU A 28 -15.98 8.14 -0.48
N LEU A 29 -15.26 7.05 -0.78
CA LEU A 29 -13.94 7.11 -1.38
C LEU A 29 -13.98 7.88 -2.72
N ALA A 30 -14.95 7.58 -3.58
CA ALA A 30 -15.09 8.19 -4.91
C ALA A 30 -15.40 9.69 -4.91
N LYS A 31 -15.79 10.28 -3.78
CA LYS A 31 -15.99 11.75 -3.65
C LYS A 31 -14.69 12.50 -3.45
N HIS A 32 -13.69 11.86 -2.86
CA HIS A 32 -12.42 12.49 -2.49
C HIS A 32 -11.41 12.40 -3.63
N ILE A 33 -11.69 13.14 -4.72
CA ILE A 33 -10.87 13.20 -5.93
C ILE A 33 -10.14 14.53 -6.12
N GLY A 34 -10.21 15.44 -5.14
CA GLY A 34 -9.56 16.75 -5.19
C GLY A 34 -10.27 17.82 -6.01
N THR A 35 -11.57 17.65 -6.29
CA THR A 35 -12.38 18.61 -7.08
C THR A 35 -13.39 19.41 -6.25
N GLY A 36 -13.59 19.07 -4.98
CA GLY A 36 -14.52 19.75 -4.08
C GLY A 36 -13.91 20.94 -3.33
N GLU A 37 -14.71 21.55 -2.45
CA GLU A 37 -14.27 22.59 -1.51
C GLU A 37 -14.15 22.01 -0.09
N GLY A 38 -13.22 22.52 0.72
CA GLY A 38 -13.06 22.08 2.11
C GLY A 38 -12.60 20.62 2.22
N GLU A 39 -13.31 19.79 3.00
CA GLU A 39 -12.96 18.37 3.17
C GLU A 39 -13.12 17.55 1.88
N GLU A 40 -14.03 17.96 0.97
CA GLU A 40 -14.21 17.31 -0.34
C GLU A 40 -13.09 17.65 -1.33
N SER A 41 -12.21 18.58 -0.98
CA SER A 41 -10.97 18.82 -1.74
C SER A 41 -9.88 17.80 -1.42
N ALA A 42 -10.11 16.90 -0.46
CA ALA A 42 -9.14 15.86 -0.16
C ALA A 42 -9.07 14.85 -1.30
N ILE A 43 -7.89 14.26 -1.48
CA ILE A 43 -7.63 13.22 -2.46
C ILE A 43 -7.34 11.94 -1.69
N TRP A 44 -8.21 10.95 -1.80
CA TRP A 44 -8.03 9.66 -1.15
C TRP A 44 -7.78 8.57 -2.19
N LEU A 45 -7.05 7.54 -1.78
CA LEU A 45 -6.94 6.29 -2.54
C LEU A 45 -6.89 5.11 -1.58
N SER A 46 -7.25 3.94 -2.08
CA SER A 46 -7.17 2.68 -1.33
C SER A 46 -6.09 1.76 -1.88
N VAL A 47 -5.35 1.12 -0.98
CA VAL A 47 -4.45 0.00 -1.31
C VAL A 47 -4.67 -1.13 -0.32
N LEU A 48 -5.06 -2.29 -0.83
CA LEU A 48 -5.45 -3.47 -0.04
C LEU A 48 -6.53 -3.17 1.02
N GLY A 49 -7.46 -2.29 0.66
CA GLY A 49 -8.52 -1.80 1.53
C GLY A 49 -8.06 -0.84 2.63
N GLU A 50 -6.81 -0.42 2.65
CA GLU A 50 -6.34 0.67 3.50
C GLU A 50 -6.46 2.00 2.76
N VAL A 51 -7.20 2.95 3.31
CA VAL A 51 -7.46 4.24 2.68
C VAL A 51 -6.48 5.28 3.22
N TYR A 52 -5.85 5.99 2.29
CA TYR A 52 -4.88 7.03 2.58
C TYR A 52 -5.31 8.37 1.99
N ASP A 53 -5.15 9.42 2.78
CA ASP A 53 -5.23 10.81 2.31
C ASP A 53 -3.89 11.18 1.68
N VAL A 54 -3.93 11.39 0.37
CA VAL A 54 -2.79 11.73 -0.48
C VAL A 54 -2.89 13.17 -1.01
N THR A 55 -3.68 14.03 -0.35
CA THR A 55 -3.89 15.44 -0.75
C THR A 55 -2.58 16.22 -0.87
N THR A 56 -1.59 15.94 -0.01
CA THR A 56 -0.26 16.57 -0.11
C THR A 56 0.47 16.23 -1.40
N GLY A 57 0.07 15.14 -2.07
CA GLY A 57 0.55 14.69 -3.36
C GLY A 57 -0.33 15.15 -4.54
N ALA A 58 -1.13 16.21 -4.39
CA ALA A 58 -2.05 16.67 -5.44
C ALA A 58 -1.39 16.88 -6.82
N GLY A 59 -0.10 17.25 -6.89
CA GLY A 59 0.62 17.33 -8.17
C GLY A 59 0.67 16.00 -8.96
N TYR A 60 0.54 14.87 -8.27
CA TYR A 60 0.54 13.53 -8.84
C TYR A 60 -0.86 12.92 -9.00
N TYR A 61 -1.78 13.24 -8.09
CA TYR A 61 -3.08 12.57 -7.98
C TYR A 61 -4.28 13.48 -8.30
N ALA A 62 -4.11 14.79 -8.43
CA ALA A 62 -5.24 15.65 -8.80
C ALA A 62 -5.77 15.28 -10.20
N GLN A 63 -7.03 15.63 -10.48
CA GLN A 63 -7.61 15.39 -11.79
C GLN A 63 -6.73 15.96 -12.92
N GLY A 64 -6.47 15.16 -13.95
CA GLY A 64 -5.63 15.54 -15.10
C GLY A 64 -4.12 15.36 -14.90
N SER A 65 -3.67 14.95 -13.72
CA SER A 65 -2.28 14.56 -13.46
C SER A 65 -1.99 13.11 -13.90
N SER A 66 -0.71 12.72 -13.89
CA SER A 66 -0.26 11.40 -14.36
C SER A 66 -0.87 10.23 -13.60
N TYR A 67 -1.22 10.43 -12.33
CA TYR A 67 -1.80 9.40 -11.46
C TYR A 67 -3.21 9.77 -10.96
N GLY A 68 -3.86 10.74 -11.59
CA GLY A 68 -5.21 11.18 -11.19
C GLY A 68 -6.28 10.11 -11.30
N ALA A 69 -6.04 9.05 -12.09
CA ALA A 69 -6.93 7.90 -12.18
C ALA A 69 -6.99 7.04 -10.90
N PHE A 70 -6.06 7.23 -9.96
CA PHE A 70 -6.08 6.55 -8.65
C PHE A 70 -6.93 7.25 -7.60
N SER A 71 -7.31 8.50 -7.85
CA SER A 71 -8.06 9.29 -6.90
C SER A 71 -9.47 8.75 -6.77
N GLY A 72 -9.88 8.52 -5.53
CA GLY A 72 -11.19 8.00 -5.19
C GLY A 72 -11.44 6.54 -5.61
N THR A 73 -10.39 5.73 -5.82
CA THR A 73 -10.54 4.32 -6.17
C THR A 73 -9.65 3.39 -5.35
N ASP A 74 -9.97 2.10 -5.37
CA ASP A 74 -9.03 1.06 -4.94
C ASP A 74 -8.03 0.75 -6.05
N CYS A 75 -6.76 0.85 -5.70
CA CYS A 75 -5.64 0.77 -6.63
C CYS A 75 -4.89 -0.56 -6.53
N SER A 76 -5.39 -1.51 -5.73
CA SER A 76 -4.67 -2.74 -5.39
C SER A 76 -4.25 -3.54 -6.62
N VAL A 77 -5.19 -3.78 -7.54
CA VAL A 77 -4.92 -4.50 -8.79
C VAL A 77 -4.25 -3.57 -9.80
N CYS A 78 -4.66 -2.31 -9.86
CA CYS A 78 -4.13 -1.31 -10.79
C CYS A 78 -2.61 -1.09 -10.62
N PHE A 79 -2.08 -1.12 -9.39
CA PHE A 79 -0.65 -0.94 -9.11
C PHE A 79 0.22 -2.02 -9.73
N VAL A 80 -0.32 -3.23 -9.94
CA VAL A 80 0.43 -4.36 -10.47
C VAL A 80 0.12 -4.66 -11.93
N SER A 81 -1.12 -4.40 -12.38
CA SER A 81 -1.50 -4.54 -13.78
C SER A 81 -1.02 -3.39 -14.65
N GLY A 82 -0.82 -2.20 -14.07
CA GLY A 82 -0.50 -0.96 -14.80
C GLY A 82 -1.68 -0.43 -15.61
N ILE A 83 -2.89 -0.95 -15.39
CA ILE A 83 -4.13 -0.52 -16.04
C ILE A 83 -4.94 0.29 -15.02
N PHE A 84 -5.22 1.54 -15.35
CA PHE A 84 -5.85 2.51 -14.44
C PHE A 84 -7.28 2.81 -14.84
N THR A 85 -8.12 1.77 -14.84
CA THR A 85 -9.56 1.89 -15.08
C THR A 85 -10.36 1.40 -13.89
N LYS A 86 -11.63 1.82 -13.80
CA LYS A 86 -12.52 1.41 -12.71
C LYS A 86 -12.74 -0.10 -12.72
N GLU A 87 -12.90 -0.68 -13.91
CA GLU A 87 -13.09 -2.12 -14.10
C GLU A 87 -11.90 -2.91 -13.57
N GLU A 88 -10.68 -2.41 -13.76
CA GLU A 88 -9.48 -3.03 -13.21
C GLU A 88 -9.42 -2.92 -11.69
N GLY A 89 -9.78 -1.76 -11.14
CA GLY A 89 -9.81 -1.52 -9.69
C GLY A 89 -10.88 -2.32 -8.95
N ASP A 90 -11.92 -2.79 -9.65
CA ASP A 90 -12.98 -3.64 -9.09
C ASP A 90 -12.65 -5.14 -9.14
N LYS A 91 -11.52 -5.55 -9.75
CA LYS A 91 -11.08 -6.96 -9.78
C LYS A 91 -10.76 -7.53 -8.40
N GLU A 92 -10.78 -8.84 -8.31
CA GLU A 92 -10.51 -9.56 -7.07
C GLU A 92 -9.00 -9.68 -6.80
N THR A 93 -8.58 -9.60 -5.54
CA THR A 93 -7.17 -9.79 -5.15
C THR A 93 -6.67 -11.21 -5.43
N SER A 94 -7.57 -12.18 -5.57
CA SER A 94 -7.27 -13.53 -6.02
C SER A 94 -6.67 -13.57 -7.44
N GLU A 95 -6.99 -12.59 -8.28
CA GLU A 95 -6.52 -12.51 -9.67
C GLU A 95 -5.07 -12.00 -9.79
N ILE A 96 -4.53 -11.40 -8.71
CA ILE A 96 -3.17 -10.88 -8.70
C ILE A 96 -2.17 -12.04 -8.76
N PRO A 97 -1.27 -12.13 -9.75
CA PRO A 97 -0.25 -13.18 -9.79
C PRO A 97 0.67 -13.15 -8.56
N SER A 98 1.05 -14.32 -8.03
CA SER A 98 1.90 -14.40 -6.83
C SER A 98 3.24 -13.68 -6.99
N GLU A 99 3.77 -13.63 -8.22
CA GLU A 99 5.01 -12.91 -8.54
C GLU A 99 4.89 -11.38 -8.40
N GLN A 100 3.68 -10.84 -8.52
CA GLN A 100 3.40 -9.40 -8.40
C GLN A 100 3.03 -8.97 -6.97
N ILE A 101 2.69 -9.92 -6.09
CA ILE A 101 2.33 -9.64 -4.69
C ILE A 101 3.44 -8.87 -3.94
N PRO A 102 4.74 -9.19 -4.07
CA PRO A 102 5.79 -8.41 -3.41
C PRO A 102 5.79 -6.93 -3.84
N ALA A 103 5.59 -6.67 -5.13
CA ALA A 103 5.52 -5.29 -5.64
C ALA A 103 4.29 -4.54 -5.11
N LEU A 104 3.14 -5.21 -4.99
CA LEU A 104 1.96 -4.63 -4.35
C LEU A 104 2.21 -4.31 -2.87
N MET A 105 2.91 -5.20 -2.16
CA MET A 105 3.27 -4.97 -0.77
C MET A 105 4.24 -3.79 -0.62
N ASP A 106 5.16 -3.60 -1.55
CA ASP A 106 6.02 -2.41 -1.59
C ASP A 106 5.19 -1.13 -1.74
N TRP A 107 4.18 -1.11 -2.63
CA TRP A 107 3.26 0.03 -2.75
C TRP A 107 2.46 0.28 -1.47
N ARG A 108 1.87 -0.77 -0.88
CA ARG A 108 1.14 -0.64 0.38
C ARG A 108 2.04 -0.08 1.49
N ASN A 109 3.28 -0.58 1.60
CA ASN A 109 4.24 -0.11 2.59
C ASN A 109 4.72 1.32 2.32
N PHE A 110 4.84 1.71 1.05
CA PHE A 110 5.14 3.09 0.67
C PHE A 110 4.06 4.05 1.20
N TYR A 111 2.78 3.77 0.97
CA TYR A 111 1.70 4.61 1.49
C TYR A 111 1.60 4.59 3.03
N ALA A 112 1.73 3.40 3.63
CA ALA A 112 1.70 3.23 5.08
C ALA A 112 2.85 3.94 5.80
N GLY A 113 4.02 3.98 5.19
CA GLY A 113 5.24 4.60 5.72
C GLY A 113 5.51 6.01 5.17
N HIS A 114 4.63 6.57 4.36
CA HIS A 114 4.85 7.88 3.76
C HIS A 114 4.81 8.98 4.82
N GLU A 115 5.74 9.94 4.75
CA GLU A 115 5.90 10.97 5.78
C GLU A 115 4.68 11.89 5.90
N THR A 116 3.98 12.15 4.78
CA THR A 116 2.90 13.13 4.70
C THR A 116 1.53 12.53 4.40
N TYR A 117 1.46 11.26 3.97
CA TYR A 117 0.16 10.64 3.69
C TYR A 117 -0.42 10.09 4.98
N LYS A 118 -1.73 10.28 5.16
CA LYS A 118 -2.39 9.93 6.41
C LYS A 118 -3.30 8.76 6.21
N PHE A 119 -3.19 7.76 7.07
CA PHE A 119 -4.18 6.69 7.12
C PHE A 119 -5.53 7.26 7.57
N VAL A 120 -6.57 7.05 6.77
CA VAL A 120 -7.93 7.56 7.02
C VAL A 120 -8.81 6.48 7.64
N GLY A 121 -8.66 5.23 7.19
CA GLY A 121 -9.52 4.14 7.62
C GLY A 121 -9.43 2.93 6.69
N TYR A 122 -10.38 2.00 6.82
CA TYR A 122 -10.49 0.84 5.95
C TYR A 122 -11.67 0.96 4.99
N LEU A 123 -11.46 0.47 3.78
CA LEU A 123 -12.49 0.36 2.76
C LEU A 123 -13.45 -0.78 3.13
N LEU A 124 -14.74 -0.44 3.23
CA LEU A 124 -15.83 -1.39 3.35
C LEU A 124 -16.02 -2.11 2.01
N ASP A 125 -15.48 -3.31 1.92
CA ASP A 125 -15.48 -4.11 0.70
C ASP A 125 -15.29 -5.58 1.05
N ASP A 126 -16.13 -6.45 0.49
CA ASP A 126 -16.08 -7.90 0.72
C ASP A 126 -14.71 -8.52 0.35
N ARG A 127 -13.93 -7.84 -0.49
CA ARG A 127 -12.53 -8.21 -0.84
C ARG A 127 -11.56 -8.02 0.33
N PHE A 128 -11.82 -7.07 1.23
CA PHE A 128 -10.86 -6.61 2.23
C PHE A 128 -11.42 -6.66 3.66
N TYR A 129 -12.37 -5.79 3.99
CA TYR A 129 -12.86 -5.56 5.36
C TYR A 129 -14.38 -5.42 5.39
N ASN A 130 -14.99 -6.00 6.43
CA ASN A 130 -16.43 -5.86 6.67
C ASN A 130 -16.79 -4.60 7.47
N GLU A 131 -18.07 -4.40 7.74
CA GLU A 131 -18.62 -3.25 8.50
C GLU A 131 -18.04 -3.07 9.92
N HIS A 132 -17.41 -4.11 10.47
CA HIS A 132 -16.75 -4.07 11.77
C HIS A 132 -15.23 -3.86 11.66
N GLY A 133 -14.72 -3.56 10.46
CA GLY A 133 -13.29 -3.44 10.20
C GLY A 133 -12.52 -4.76 10.32
N LYS A 134 -13.22 -5.90 10.32
CA LYS A 134 -12.57 -7.22 10.38
C LYS A 134 -12.22 -7.69 8.97
N PRO A 135 -11.04 -8.30 8.78
CA PRO A 135 -10.65 -8.85 7.50
C PRO A 135 -11.65 -9.94 7.06
N THR A 136 -12.05 -9.91 5.80
CA THR A 136 -12.92 -10.94 5.23
C THR A 136 -12.14 -12.23 4.95
N ARG A 137 -12.85 -13.32 4.63
CA ARG A 137 -12.20 -14.58 4.22
C ARG A 137 -11.22 -14.37 3.06
N LYS A 138 -11.62 -13.59 2.06
CA LYS A 138 -10.79 -13.24 0.90
C LYS A 138 -9.50 -12.52 1.31
N MET A 139 -9.59 -11.58 2.26
CA MET A 139 -8.41 -10.88 2.78
C MET A 139 -7.49 -11.81 3.57
N LEU A 140 -8.03 -12.77 4.33
CA LEU A 140 -7.23 -13.78 5.03
C LEU A 140 -6.50 -14.69 4.05
N GLU A 141 -7.19 -15.20 3.02
CA GLU A 141 -6.59 -16.00 1.94
C GLU A 141 -5.51 -15.21 1.20
N PHE A 142 -5.76 -13.93 0.91
CA PHE A 142 -4.75 -13.07 0.31
C PHE A 142 -3.52 -12.89 1.20
N ARG A 143 -3.70 -12.71 2.52
CA ARG A 143 -2.59 -12.64 3.48
C ARG A 143 -1.76 -13.92 3.52
N GLU A 144 -2.38 -15.09 3.42
CA GLU A 144 -1.65 -16.36 3.31
C GLU A 144 -0.81 -16.41 2.03
N ARG A 145 -1.36 -15.98 0.89
CA ARG A 145 -0.63 -15.88 -0.38
C ARG A 145 0.54 -14.90 -0.29
N VAL A 146 0.40 -13.82 0.47
CA VAL A 146 1.48 -12.85 0.71
C VAL A 146 2.64 -13.51 1.42
N ILE A 147 2.40 -14.29 2.47
CA ILE A 147 3.46 -14.97 3.22
C ILE A 147 4.29 -15.84 2.26
N VAL A 148 3.61 -16.69 1.50
CA VAL A 148 4.26 -17.57 0.51
C VAL A 148 5.00 -16.77 -0.56
N ALA A 149 4.37 -15.76 -1.15
CA ALA A 149 4.97 -14.94 -2.20
C ALA A 149 6.21 -14.17 -1.73
N MET A 150 6.22 -13.68 -0.49
CA MET A 150 7.34 -12.98 0.12
C MET A 150 8.50 -13.94 0.43
N GLU A 151 8.21 -15.14 0.94
CA GLU A 151 9.21 -16.19 1.16
C GLU A 151 9.87 -16.59 -0.16
N GLU A 152 9.09 -16.86 -1.21
CA GLU A 152 9.62 -17.18 -2.53
C GLU A 152 10.44 -16.02 -3.11
N ALA A 153 9.99 -14.77 -2.94
CA ALA A 153 10.72 -13.60 -3.41
C ALA A 153 12.07 -13.45 -2.69
N ALA A 154 12.12 -13.73 -1.39
CA ALA A 154 13.35 -13.73 -0.61
C ALA A 154 14.33 -14.81 -1.08
N VAL A 155 13.84 -16.03 -1.34
CA VAL A 155 14.64 -17.12 -1.91
C VAL A 155 15.20 -16.72 -3.28
N ARG A 156 14.35 -16.25 -4.20
CA ARG A 156 14.76 -15.80 -5.54
C ARG A 156 15.81 -14.70 -5.47
N LYS A 157 15.66 -13.74 -4.54
CA LYS A 157 16.63 -12.66 -4.33
C LYS A 157 17.98 -13.21 -3.85
N ALA A 158 17.98 -14.10 -2.85
CA ALA A 158 19.19 -14.72 -2.34
C ALA A 158 19.94 -15.54 -3.40
N GLU A 159 19.22 -16.27 -4.25
CA GLU A 159 19.80 -17.01 -5.37
C GLU A 159 20.44 -16.09 -6.41
N ARG A 160 19.74 -15.00 -6.78
CA ARG A 160 20.27 -13.97 -7.71
C ARG A 160 21.53 -13.31 -7.16
N GLU A 161 21.58 -13.02 -5.86
CA GLU A 161 22.75 -12.46 -5.20
C GLU A 161 23.93 -13.45 -5.17
N LYS A 162 23.69 -14.72 -4.80
CA LYS A 162 24.71 -15.78 -4.87
C LYS A 162 25.30 -15.92 -6.27
N LYS A 163 24.44 -15.97 -7.29
CA LYS A 163 24.87 -16.07 -8.71
C LYS A 163 25.68 -14.85 -9.14
N ARG A 164 25.31 -13.65 -8.68
CA ARG A 164 26.05 -12.40 -8.97
C ARG A 164 27.45 -12.43 -8.33
N GLU A 165 27.58 -12.86 -7.09
CA GLU A 165 28.88 -12.96 -6.41
C GLU A 165 29.76 -14.06 -7.02
N GLU A 166 29.19 -15.20 -7.42
CA GLU A 166 29.93 -16.23 -8.14
C GLU A 166 30.48 -15.73 -9.48
N LEU A 167 29.66 -15.00 -10.25
CA LEU A 167 30.08 -14.41 -11.53
C LEU A 167 31.20 -13.36 -11.32
N LYS A 168 31.11 -12.52 -10.28
CA LYS A 168 32.17 -11.58 -9.93
C LYS A 168 33.48 -12.30 -9.60
N ARG A 169 33.42 -13.39 -8.82
CA ARG A 169 34.59 -14.20 -8.46
C ARG A 169 35.24 -14.81 -9.70
N LYS A 170 34.46 -15.42 -10.60
CA LYS A 170 34.95 -15.99 -11.86
C LYS A 170 35.64 -14.93 -12.73
N ARG A 171 35.01 -13.76 -12.91
CA ARG A 171 35.60 -12.64 -13.67
C ARG A 171 36.91 -12.13 -13.06
N ALA A 172 37.01 -12.06 -11.73
CA ALA A 172 38.24 -11.65 -11.05
C ALA A 172 39.37 -12.67 -11.24
N GLU A 173 39.05 -13.97 -11.16
CA GLU A 173 40.00 -15.07 -11.38
C GLU A 173 40.49 -15.11 -12.83
N GLU A 174 39.59 -14.97 -13.81
CA GLU A 174 39.93 -14.88 -15.23
C GLU A 174 40.86 -13.69 -15.52
N LYS A 175 40.55 -12.52 -14.94
CA LYS A 175 41.39 -11.31 -15.08
C LYS A 175 42.79 -11.55 -14.51
N LYS A 176 42.89 -12.11 -13.30
CA LYS A 176 44.16 -12.44 -12.65
C LYS A 176 44.97 -13.46 -13.47
N ASN A 177 44.31 -14.48 -14.00
CA ASN A 177 44.96 -15.48 -14.84
C ASN A 177 45.53 -14.86 -16.13
N LYS A 178 44.74 -13.98 -16.78
CA LYS A 178 45.19 -13.26 -17.99
C LYS A 178 46.37 -12.32 -17.71
N GLU A 179 46.35 -11.62 -16.59
CA GLU A 179 47.47 -10.76 -16.16
C GLU A 179 48.74 -11.58 -15.90
N ASN A 180 48.62 -12.72 -15.22
CA ASN A 180 49.74 -13.62 -14.97
C ASN A 180 50.33 -14.19 -16.28
N LEU A 181 49.48 -14.63 -17.21
CA LEU A 181 49.89 -15.10 -18.54
C LEU A 181 50.61 -14.01 -19.34
N ALA A 182 50.08 -12.78 -19.34
CA ALA A 182 50.71 -11.65 -20.01
C ALA A 182 52.06 -11.25 -19.39
N ALA A 183 52.21 -11.38 -18.07
CA ALA A 183 53.47 -11.14 -17.38
C ALA A 183 54.51 -12.23 -17.68
N ALA A 184 54.09 -13.50 -17.77
CA ALA A 184 54.96 -14.61 -18.13
C ALA A 184 55.49 -14.50 -19.56
N ALA A 185 54.67 -14.05 -20.51
CA ALA A 185 55.06 -13.88 -21.91
C ALA A 185 56.04 -12.71 -22.17
N LYS A 186 56.27 -11.84 -21.19
CA LYS A 186 57.20 -10.69 -21.27
C LYS A 186 58.58 -10.96 -20.64
N ARG A 187 58.80 -12.16 -20.08
CA ARG A 187 60.08 -12.60 -19.52
C ARG A 187 60.77 -13.55 -20.47
#